data_AF-A0A101WW16-F1
#
_entry.id   AF-A0A101WW16-F1
#
_cell.length_a   1.000
_cell.length_b   1.000
_cell.length_c   1.000
_cell.angle_alpha   90.00
_cell.angle_beta   90.00
_cell.angle_gamma   90.00
#
_symmetry.space_group_name_H-M   'P 1'
#
loop_
_entity.id
_entity.type
_entity.pdbx_description
1 polymer ?
#
loop_
_entity_poly.entity_id
_entity_poly.type
_entity_poly.pdbx_seq_one_letter_code
_entity_poly.pdbx_strand_id
1 'polypeptide(L)'
;MLCSVEAAYLSIVREVAVYAVMNNVTGANKLHRLFYYRCRSEYPSLNSQLIIQAIRQAVQIAKSFMERRRKGLVNKPYPEVKNVSIKFVETTWNYEQFVKSIAPVRLSLSLLGGRREVWLRPHKRFWQYWWRVLSGEARLVSTLIVKRKVNKWYAVFVFEIKPMILVAAKCGGI
;
A
#
# COMPACT_ATOMS: atom_id res chain seq x y z
N MET A 1 7.74 11.61 -12.58
CA MET A 1 6.46 10.90 -12.80
C MET A 1 5.93 10.22 -11.55
N LEU A 2 6.63 9.26 -10.91
CA LEU A 2 6.21 8.72 -9.61
C LEU A 2 6.17 9.80 -8.50
N CYS A 3 7.07 10.78 -8.54
CA CYS A 3 7.07 11.91 -7.60
C CYS A 3 5.79 12.75 -7.65
N SER A 4 5.14 12.86 -8.82
CA SER A 4 3.88 13.61 -8.98
C SER A 4 2.71 12.86 -8.34
N VAL A 5 2.68 11.53 -8.50
CA VAL A 5 1.71 10.65 -7.83
C VAL A 5 1.92 10.70 -6.32
N GLU A 6 3.16 10.63 -5.87
CA GLU A 6 3.53 10.73 -4.45
C GLU A 6 3.12 12.06 -3.84
N ALA A 7 3.37 13.17 -4.53
CA ALA A 7 2.99 14.50 -4.07
C ALA A 7 1.47 14.64 -3.95
N ALA A 8 0.71 14.22 -4.97
CA ALA A 8 -0.75 14.21 -4.92
C ALA A 8 -1.27 13.33 -3.79
N TYR A 9 -0.75 12.11 -3.68
CA TYR A 9 -1.13 11.16 -2.64
C TYR A 9 -0.81 11.71 -1.23
N LEU A 10 0.38 12.29 -1.05
CA LEU A 10 0.80 12.93 0.20
C LEU A 10 -0.10 14.12 0.56
N SER A 11 -0.46 14.94 -0.43
CA SER A 11 -1.35 16.08 -0.23
C SER A 11 -2.71 15.64 0.30
N ILE A 12 -3.33 14.64 -0.36
CA ILE A 12 -4.61 14.06 0.05
C ILE A 12 -4.50 13.49 1.47
N VAL A 13 -3.46 12.71 1.76
CA VAL A 13 -3.27 12.11 3.09
C VAL A 13 -3.14 13.18 4.17
N ARG A 14 -2.37 14.24 3.93
CA ARG A 14 -2.18 15.35 4.88
C ARG A 14 -3.49 16.07 5.15
N GLU A 15 -4.16 16.52 4.09
CA GLU A 15 -5.38 17.31 4.22
C GLU A 15 -6.48 16.53 4.95
N VAL A 16 -6.71 15.28 4.54
CA VAL A 16 -7.71 14.41 5.17
C VAL A 16 -7.34 14.09 6.62
N ALA A 17 -6.06 13.86 6.92
CA ALA A 17 -5.63 13.56 8.29
C ALA A 17 -5.74 14.77 9.23
N VAL A 18 -5.38 15.96 8.76
CA VAL A 18 -5.55 17.21 9.53
C VAL A 18 -7.03 17.46 9.78
N TYR A 19 -7.87 17.37 8.75
CA TYR A 19 -9.32 17.54 8.88
C TYR A 19 -9.91 16.53 9.87
N ALA A 20 -9.52 15.26 9.78
CA ALA A 20 -9.99 14.20 10.66
C ALA A 20 -9.65 14.46 12.13
N VAL A 21 -8.43 14.94 12.42
CA VAL A 21 -8.00 15.26 13.79
C VAL A 21 -8.68 16.53 14.31
N MET A 22 -8.80 17.58 13.50
CA MET A 22 -9.44 18.84 13.91
C MET A 22 -10.93 18.67 14.20
N ASN A 23 -11.62 17.83 13.42
CA ASN A 23 -13.07 17.60 13.55
C ASN A 23 -13.42 16.35 14.36
N ASN A 24 -12.43 15.66 14.96
CA ASN A 24 -12.59 14.39 15.67
C ASN A 24 -13.35 13.31 14.86
N VAL A 25 -13.14 13.27 13.54
CA VAL A 25 -13.81 12.31 12.63
C VAL A 25 -12.91 11.11 12.39
N THR A 26 -13.32 9.93 12.87
CA THR A 26 -12.58 8.66 12.67
C THR A 26 -13.22 7.73 11.63
N GLY A 27 -14.38 8.11 11.08
CA GLY A 27 -15.14 7.29 10.14
C GLY A 27 -14.59 7.36 8.72
N ALA A 28 -14.09 6.24 8.20
CA ALA A 28 -13.56 6.16 6.84
C ALA A 28 -14.63 6.50 5.78
N ASN A 29 -15.88 6.04 5.96
CA ASN A 29 -16.96 6.31 5.02
C ASN A 29 -17.36 7.80 5.00
N LYS A 30 -17.32 8.48 6.15
CA LYS A 30 -17.65 9.91 6.25
C LYS A 30 -16.59 10.74 5.55
N LEU A 31 -15.31 10.48 5.82
CA LEU A 31 -14.19 11.16 5.16
C LEU A 31 -14.14 10.84 3.66
N HIS A 32 -14.49 9.62 3.28
CA HIS A 32 -14.60 9.25 1.88
C HIS A 32 -15.66 10.06 1.15
N ARG A 33 -16.90 10.15 1.68
CA ARG A 33 -17.96 10.95 1.05
C ARG A 33 -17.59 12.43 0.92
N LEU A 34 -16.92 12.98 1.93
CA LEU A 34 -16.55 14.39 1.96
C LEU A 34 -15.41 14.73 0.97
N PHE A 35 -14.36 13.92 0.94
CA PHE A 35 -13.15 14.22 0.18
C PHE A 35 -13.10 13.56 -1.20
N TYR A 36 -13.85 12.49 -1.45
CA TYR A 36 -13.72 11.73 -2.70
C TYR A 36 -13.99 12.60 -3.94
N TYR A 37 -15.13 13.31 -3.98
CA TYR A 37 -15.47 14.15 -5.12
C TYR A 37 -14.50 15.31 -5.30
N ARG A 38 -14.08 15.93 -4.20
CA ARG A 38 -13.09 17.01 -4.20
C ARG A 38 -11.74 16.54 -4.74
N CYS A 39 -11.19 15.44 -4.19
CA CYS A 39 -9.94 14.86 -4.68
C CYS A 39 -10.06 14.37 -6.13
N ARG A 40 -11.24 13.91 -6.56
CA ARG A 40 -11.46 13.49 -7.95
C ARG A 40 -11.41 14.67 -8.92
N SER A 41 -11.92 15.83 -8.51
CA SER A 41 -11.89 17.08 -9.27
C SER A 41 -10.48 17.69 -9.29
N GLU A 42 -9.78 17.72 -8.15
CA GLU A 42 -8.41 18.25 -8.05
C GLU A 42 -7.39 17.37 -8.77
N TYR A 43 -7.59 16.05 -8.78
CA TYR A 43 -6.67 15.07 -9.40
C TYR A 43 -7.41 14.16 -10.40
N PRO A 44 -7.85 14.68 -11.56
CA PRO A 44 -8.64 13.92 -12.54
C PRO A 44 -7.85 12.78 -13.18
N SER A 45 -6.53 12.91 -13.27
CA SER A 45 -5.62 11.89 -13.79
C SER A 45 -5.26 10.80 -12.78
N LEU A 46 -5.53 10.99 -11.49
CA LEU A 46 -5.23 10.02 -10.43
C LEU A 46 -6.26 8.90 -10.40
N ASN A 47 -5.78 7.66 -10.26
CA ASN A 47 -6.64 6.49 -10.17
C ASN A 47 -7.55 6.60 -8.93
N SER A 48 -8.85 6.35 -9.10
CA SER A 48 -9.86 6.40 -8.02
C SER A 48 -9.50 5.50 -6.84
N GLN A 49 -8.88 4.34 -7.11
CA GLN A 49 -8.43 3.41 -6.08
C GLN A 49 -7.30 4.03 -5.23
N LEU A 50 -6.39 4.81 -5.83
CA LEU A 50 -5.33 5.50 -5.08
C LEU A 50 -5.92 6.57 -4.15
N ILE A 51 -6.95 7.30 -4.59
CA ILE A 51 -7.67 8.26 -3.75
C ILE A 51 -8.33 7.56 -2.55
N ILE A 52 -9.03 6.44 -2.80
CA ILE A 52 -9.65 5.63 -1.74
C ILE A 52 -8.60 5.16 -0.73
N GLN A 53 -7.45 4.65 -1.21
CA GLN A 53 -6.37 4.20 -0.34
C GLN A 53 -5.74 5.34 0.46
N ALA A 54 -5.56 6.52 -0.15
CA ALA A 54 -5.06 7.72 0.55
C ALA A 54 -5.98 8.12 1.70
N ILE A 55 -7.29 8.17 1.46
CA ILE A 55 -8.30 8.50 2.48
C ILE A 55 -8.27 7.46 3.62
N ARG A 56 -8.22 6.16 3.27
CA ARG A 56 -8.12 5.09 4.29
C ARG A 56 -6.84 5.21 5.12
N GLN A 57 -5.71 5.53 4.49
CA GLN A 57 -4.45 5.73 5.21
C GLN A 57 -4.50 6.97 6.12
N ALA A 58 -5.10 8.06 5.65
CA ALA A 58 -5.29 9.27 6.46
C ALA A 58 -6.13 8.99 7.72
N VAL A 59 -7.20 8.19 7.59
CA VAL A 59 -8.02 7.76 8.74
C VAL A 59 -7.19 6.97 9.75
N GLN A 60 -6.34 6.04 9.28
CA GLN A 60 -5.46 5.26 10.16
C GLN A 60 -4.45 6.15 10.89
N ILE A 61 -3.87 7.13 10.19
CA ILE A 61 -2.95 8.11 10.78
C ILE A 61 -3.67 8.96 11.82
N ALA A 62 -4.85 9.49 11.51
CA ALA A 62 -5.64 10.31 12.42
C ALA A 62 -5.99 9.54 13.70
N LYS A 63 -6.45 8.28 13.58
CA LYS A 63 -6.74 7.41 14.74
C LYS A 63 -5.50 7.21 15.61
N SER A 64 -4.38 6.80 15.01
CA SER A 64 -3.13 6.57 15.73
C SER A 64 -2.60 7.84 16.40
N PHE A 65 -2.74 9.00 15.74
CA PHE A 65 -2.34 10.30 16.27
C PHE A 65 -3.19 10.67 17.49
N MET A 66 -4.51 10.55 17.41
CA MET A 66 -5.41 10.85 18.52
C MET A 66 -5.17 9.92 19.72
N GLU A 67 -4.91 8.63 19.48
CA GLU A 67 -4.53 7.69 20.54
C GLU A 67 -3.23 8.10 21.24
N ARG A 68 -2.20 8.48 20.48
CA ARG A 68 -0.93 8.95 21.05
C ARG A 68 -1.08 10.27 21.80
N ARG A 69 -1.91 11.18 21.30
CA ARG A 69 -2.24 12.44 21.96
C ARG A 69 -2.96 12.19 23.29
N ARG A 70 -3.92 11.27 23.32
CA ARG A 70 -4.62 10.85 24.56
C ARG A 70 -3.66 10.26 25.59
N LYS A 71 -2.59 9.59 25.15
CA LYS A 71 -1.52 9.07 26.01
C LYS A 71 -0.47 10.12 26.43
N GLY A 72 -0.63 11.39 26.05
CA GLY A 72 0.35 12.45 26.34
C GLY A 72 1.67 12.33 25.58
N LEU A 73 1.76 11.43 24.58
CA LEU A 73 3.00 11.19 23.81
C LEU A 73 3.22 12.24 22.71
N VAL A 74 2.22 13.06 22.42
CA VAL A 74 2.25 14.07 21.36
C VAL A 74 1.51 15.33 21.81
N ASN A 75 2.22 16.46 21.83
CA ASN A 75 1.67 17.77 22.17
C ASN A 75 1.27 18.63 20.95
N LYS A 76 1.51 18.13 19.73
CA LYS A 76 1.15 18.87 18.51
C LYS A 76 -0.37 18.88 18.27
N PRO A 77 -0.93 19.97 17.72
CA PRO A 77 -2.35 20.06 17.41
C PRO A 77 -2.76 19.19 16.19
N TYR A 78 -1.83 18.91 15.28
CA TYR A 78 -2.09 18.17 14.04
C TYR A 78 -0.98 17.15 13.68
N PRO A 79 -1.31 16.10 12.90
CA PRO A 79 -0.34 15.12 12.42
C PRO A 79 0.54 15.67 11.29
N GLU A 80 1.86 15.58 11.45
CA GLU A 80 2.82 15.93 10.41
C GLU A 80 3.26 14.69 9.61
N VAL A 81 2.61 14.45 8.47
CA VAL A 81 2.95 13.33 7.58
C VAL A 81 4.08 13.77 6.65
N LYS A 82 5.32 13.35 6.90
CA LYS A 82 6.47 13.68 6.03
C LYS A 82 6.53 12.79 4.79
N ASN A 83 6.38 11.49 4.98
CA ASN A 83 6.44 10.49 3.91
C ASN A 83 5.21 9.58 3.95
N VAL A 84 4.79 9.10 2.79
CA VAL A 84 3.66 8.19 2.59
C VAL A 84 4.13 6.90 1.92
N SER A 85 3.35 5.84 2.11
CA SER A 85 3.57 4.56 1.45
C SER A 85 2.38 4.29 0.55
N ILE A 86 2.62 4.25 -0.77
CA ILE A 86 1.55 4.07 -1.75
C ILE A 86 1.23 2.58 -1.80
N LYS A 87 -0.03 2.23 -1.51
CA LYS A 87 -0.51 0.85 -1.60
C LYS A 87 -1.27 0.66 -2.91
N PHE A 88 -0.79 -0.26 -3.74
CA PHE A 88 -1.47 -0.74 -4.94
C PHE A 88 -2.16 -2.07 -4.61
N VAL A 89 -3.44 -2.16 -4.92
CA VAL A 89 -4.29 -3.37 -4.80
C VAL A 89 -4.25 -4.18 -6.09
N GLU A 90 -4.64 -5.45 -6.05
CA GLU A 90 -4.58 -6.42 -7.17
C GLU A 90 -5.07 -5.88 -8.52
N THR A 91 -6.12 -5.05 -8.51
CA THR A 91 -6.71 -4.48 -9.72
C THR A 91 -5.89 -3.30 -10.31
N THR A 92 -5.03 -2.67 -9.50
CA THR A 92 -4.16 -1.56 -9.92
C THR A 92 -2.79 -1.98 -10.42
N TRP A 93 -2.34 -3.22 -10.19
CA TRP A 93 -1.05 -3.71 -10.66
C TRP A 93 -1.12 -5.16 -11.15
N ASN A 94 -0.42 -5.48 -12.23
CA ASN A 94 -0.42 -6.83 -12.80
C ASN A 94 1.02 -7.39 -12.85
N TYR A 95 1.15 -8.69 -12.57
CA TYR A 95 2.38 -9.47 -12.63
C TYR A 95 2.36 -10.52 -13.76
N GLU A 96 1.41 -10.54 -14.69
CA GLU A 96 1.39 -11.51 -15.80
C GLU A 96 2.72 -11.58 -16.59
N GLN A 97 3.50 -10.51 -16.60
CA GLN A 97 4.84 -10.51 -17.19
C GLN A 97 5.93 -11.15 -16.31
N PHE A 98 5.73 -11.29 -14.99
CA PHE A 98 6.62 -12.04 -14.09
C PHE A 98 6.68 -13.53 -14.44
N VAL A 99 5.56 -14.10 -14.89
CA VAL A 99 5.46 -15.55 -15.15
C VAL A 99 6.16 -15.92 -16.45
N LYS A 100 6.29 -14.97 -17.39
CA LYS A 100 6.79 -15.23 -18.74
C LYS A 100 8.29 -15.00 -18.95
N SER A 101 9.00 -14.36 -18.01
CA SER A 101 10.37 -13.89 -18.27
C SER A 101 11.35 -14.16 -17.12
N ILE A 102 12.48 -14.78 -17.46
CA ILE A 102 13.60 -15.13 -16.55
C ILE A 102 14.55 -13.91 -16.31
N ALA A 103 14.28 -12.74 -16.90
CA ALA A 103 14.99 -11.46 -16.68
C ALA A 103 14.12 -10.24 -17.04
N PRO A 104 14.59 -9.00 -16.77
CA PRO A 104 14.25 -8.19 -15.60
C PRO A 104 12.75 -8.00 -15.35
N VAL A 105 12.38 -8.04 -14.08
CA VAL A 105 11.01 -7.91 -13.58
C VAL A 105 10.37 -6.59 -14.02
N ARG A 106 9.27 -6.68 -14.78
CA ARG A 106 8.41 -5.55 -15.16
C ARG A 106 7.16 -5.51 -14.28
N LEU A 107 6.91 -4.35 -13.66
CA LEU A 107 5.65 -4.06 -12.97
C LEU A 107 4.80 -3.12 -13.80
N SER A 108 3.58 -3.53 -14.11
CA SER A 108 2.57 -2.60 -14.65
C SER A 108 1.86 -1.91 -13.48
N LEU A 109 2.12 -0.61 -13.28
CA LEU A 109 1.46 0.22 -12.28
C LEU A 109 0.42 1.13 -12.93
N SER A 110 -0.79 1.17 -12.39
CA SER A 110 -1.79 2.17 -12.75
C SER A 110 -1.39 3.54 -12.17
N LEU A 111 -0.78 4.40 -12.99
CA LEU A 111 -0.32 5.75 -12.62
C LEU A 111 -1.17 6.82 -13.36
N LEU A 112 -0.80 8.11 -13.20
CA LEU A 112 -1.49 9.21 -13.87
C LEU A 112 -1.56 8.97 -15.39
N GLY A 113 -2.78 8.91 -15.93
CA GLY A 113 -3.04 8.76 -17.36
C GLY A 113 -2.86 7.35 -17.94
N GLY A 114 -2.73 6.30 -17.12
CA GLY A 114 -2.77 4.91 -17.61
C GLY A 114 -1.88 3.92 -16.84
N ARG A 115 -1.85 2.67 -17.33
CA ARG A 115 -0.90 1.65 -16.86
C ARG A 115 0.48 1.91 -17.45
N ARG A 116 1.51 1.94 -16.61
CA ARG A 116 2.90 2.12 -17.02
C ARG A 116 3.77 1.00 -16.49
N GLU A 117 4.67 0.51 -17.35
CA GLU A 117 5.66 -0.49 -16.99
C GLU A 117 6.85 0.17 -16.27
N VAL A 118 7.20 -0.37 -15.11
CA VAL A 118 8.37 0.06 -14.32
C VAL A 118 9.27 -1.14 -14.13
N TRP A 119 10.56 -0.93 -14.40
CA TRP A 119 11.60 -1.92 -14.19
C TRP A 119 11.97 -2.00 -12.70
N LEU A 120 11.98 -3.22 -12.17
CA LEU A 120 12.49 -3.50 -10.84
C LEU A 120 13.79 -4.29 -10.89
N ARG A 121 14.69 -3.99 -9.95
CA ARG A 121 15.80 -4.86 -9.59
C ARG A 121 15.43 -5.65 -8.33
N PRO A 122 14.89 -6.87 -8.47
CA PRO A 122 14.53 -7.70 -7.32
C PRO A 122 15.77 -8.11 -6.53
N HIS A 123 15.64 -8.20 -5.20
CA HIS A 123 16.71 -8.66 -4.31
C HIS A 123 16.70 -10.19 -4.19
N LYS A 124 17.81 -10.82 -3.75
CA LYS A 124 17.90 -12.30 -3.57
C LYS A 124 16.74 -12.89 -2.74
N ARG A 125 16.31 -12.17 -1.70
CA ARG A 125 15.16 -12.56 -0.84
C ARG A 125 13.84 -12.60 -1.61
N PHE A 126 13.63 -11.70 -2.57
CA PHE A 126 12.43 -11.72 -3.40
C PHE A 126 12.32 -13.06 -4.14
N TRP A 127 13.41 -13.51 -4.77
CA TRP A 127 13.46 -14.80 -5.47
C TRP A 127 13.26 -16.00 -4.54
N GLN A 128 13.77 -15.97 -3.32
CA GLN A 128 13.54 -17.03 -2.32
C GLN A 128 12.05 -17.20 -2.00
N TYR A 129 11.32 -16.11 -1.75
CA TYR A 129 9.87 -16.18 -1.50
C TYR A 129 9.09 -16.47 -2.76
N TRP A 130 9.53 -15.97 -3.91
CA TRP A 130 8.92 -16.27 -5.20
C TRP A 130 8.98 -17.77 -5.52
N TRP A 131 10.10 -18.43 -5.23
CA TRP A 131 10.23 -19.88 -5.37
C TRP A 131 9.20 -20.62 -4.52
N ARG A 132 8.98 -20.20 -3.27
CA ARG A 132 7.93 -20.75 -2.40
C ARG A 132 6.52 -20.53 -2.95
N VAL A 133 6.28 -19.43 -3.67
CA VAL A 133 4.99 -19.20 -4.37
C VAL A 133 4.80 -20.20 -5.50
N LEU A 134 5.83 -20.44 -6.30
CA LEU A 134 5.80 -21.44 -7.38
C LEU A 134 5.65 -22.87 -6.84
N SER A 135 6.25 -23.18 -5.70
CA SER A 135 6.10 -24.46 -4.99
C SER A 135 4.76 -24.61 -4.26
N GLY A 136 3.91 -23.58 -4.23
CA GLY A 136 2.59 -23.62 -3.59
C GLY A 136 2.59 -23.45 -2.05
N GLU A 137 3.77 -23.24 -1.45
CA GLU A 137 3.99 -23.04 -0.01
C GLU A 137 3.69 -21.61 0.44
N ALA A 138 3.71 -20.64 -0.48
CA ALA A 138 3.40 -19.26 -0.21
C ALA A 138 2.40 -18.71 -1.23
N ARG A 139 1.64 -17.69 -0.82
CA ARG A 139 0.80 -16.89 -1.70
C ARG A 139 1.32 -15.46 -1.69
N LEU A 140 1.47 -14.87 -2.86
CA LEU A 140 1.72 -13.43 -2.94
C LEU A 140 0.43 -12.71 -2.56
N VAL A 141 0.48 -11.91 -1.49
CA VAL A 141 -0.62 -11.04 -1.11
C VAL A 141 -0.68 -9.93 -2.14
N SER A 142 -1.84 -9.70 -2.73
CA SER A 142 -2.06 -8.79 -3.85
C SER A 142 -1.86 -7.30 -3.54
N THR A 143 -1.26 -6.98 -2.39
CA THR A 143 -0.93 -5.62 -1.97
C THR A 143 0.54 -5.33 -2.24
N LEU A 144 0.79 -4.50 -3.25
CA LEU A 144 2.11 -3.95 -3.51
C LEU A 144 2.28 -2.62 -2.79
N ILE A 145 3.34 -2.47 -2.00
CA ILE A 145 3.62 -1.21 -1.30
C ILE A 145 4.85 -0.56 -1.93
N VAL A 146 4.65 0.62 -2.50
CA VAL A 146 5.74 1.42 -3.06
C VAL A 146 6.12 2.51 -2.05
N LYS A 147 7.41 2.56 -1.71
CA LYS A 147 7.96 3.55 -0.77
C LYS A 147 9.18 4.22 -1.38
N ARG A 148 9.33 5.52 -1.11
CA ARG A 148 10.53 6.27 -1.42
C ARG A 148 11.44 6.35 -0.20
N LYS A 149 12.72 6.00 -0.35
CA LYS A 149 13.73 6.11 0.72
C LYS A 149 15.05 6.57 0.10
N VAL A 150 15.64 7.65 0.62
CA VAL A 150 16.92 8.24 0.15
C VAL A 150 16.98 8.34 -1.38
N ASN A 151 15.95 8.98 -1.96
CA ASN A 151 15.78 9.18 -3.40
C ASN A 151 15.63 7.92 -4.27
N LYS A 152 15.57 6.72 -3.67
CA LYS A 152 15.31 5.46 -4.36
C LYS A 152 13.88 4.98 -4.11
N TRP A 153 13.30 4.34 -5.12
CA TRP A 153 11.98 3.71 -5.04
C TRP A 153 12.13 2.23 -4.70
N TYR A 154 11.39 1.79 -3.69
CA TYR A 154 11.35 0.40 -3.25
C TYR A 154 9.93 -0.14 -3.40
N ALA A 155 9.81 -1.25 -4.10
CA ALA A 155 8.60 -2.06 -4.15
C ALA A 155 8.70 -3.16 -3.10
N VAL A 156 7.79 -3.14 -2.13
CA VAL A 156 7.67 -4.15 -1.08
C VAL A 156 6.51 -5.06 -1.45
N PHE A 157 6.85 -6.34 -1.60
CA PHE A 157 5.91 -7.42 -1.83
C PHE A 157 5.61 -8.10 -0.49
N VAL A 158 4.33 -8.38 -0.24
CA VAL A 158 3.90 -9.11 0.94
C VAL A 158 3.58 -10.54 0.52
N PHE A 159 4.20 -11.51 1.18
CA PHE A 159 3.97 -12.94 0.93
C PHE A 159 3.33 -13.55 2.18
N GLU A 160 2.25 -14.28 1.98
CA GLU A 160 1.58 -15.08 3.00
C GLU A 160 2.10 -16.51 2.88
N ILE A 161 2.78 -16.99 3.91
CA ILE A 161 3.28 -18.36 3.94
C ILE A 161 2.15 -19.24 4.46
N LYS A 162 1.76 -20.26 3.70
CA LYS A 162 0.80 -21.24 4.21
C LYS A 162 1.44 -21.95 5.39
N PRO A 163 0.76 -22.08 6.55
CA PRO A 163 1.27 -22.91 7.63
C PRO A 163 1.41 -24.33 7.10
N MET A 164 2.61 -24.90 7.24
CA MET A 164 2.86 -26.30 6.95
C MET A 164 2.06 -27.10 7.97
N ILE A 165 0.94 -27.68 7.56
CA ILE A 165 0.21 -28.63 8.37
C ILE A 165 1.12 -29.85 8.51
N LEU A 166 1.80 -29.98 9.64
CA LEU A 166 2.37 -31.25 10.06
C LEU A 166 1.18 -32.18 10.28
N VAL A 167 0.84 -32.96 9.26
CA VAL A 167 -0.04 -34.12 9.43
C VAL A 167 0.76 -35.08 10.30
N ALA A 168 0.51 -35.05 11.61
CA ALA A 168 0.95 -36.11 12.50
C ALA A 168 0.32 -37.41 11.98
N ALA A 169 1.15 -38.25 11.36
CA ALA A 169 0.77 -39.62 11.06
C ALA A 169 0.34 -40.25 12.38
N LYS A 170 -0.95 -40.52 12.56
CA LYS A 170 -1.41 -41.42 13.61
C LYS A 170 -0.77 -42.77 13.31
N CYS A 171 0.25 -43.15 14.08
CA CYS A 171 0.67 -44.53 14.18
C CYS A 171 -0.56 -45.34 14.58
N GLY A 172 -0.98 -46.26 13.71
CA GLY A 172 -2.02 -47.22 14.01
C GLY A 172 -1.61 -48.04 15.23
N GLY A 173 -2.47 -48.07 16.24
CA GLY A 173 -2.40 -49.02 17.33
C GLY A 173 -2.89 -50.38 16.83
N ILE A 174 -2.10 -51.40 17.16
CA ILE A 174 -2.36 -52.83 16.97
C ILE A 174 -3.55 -53.27 17.82
#